data_AF-A0A7C3EUM2-F1
#
_entry.id   AF-A0A7C3EUM2-F1
#
_cell.length_a   1.000
_cell.length_b   1.000
_cell.length_c   1.000
_cell.angle_alpha   90.00
_cell.angle_beta   90.00
_cell.angle_gamma   90.00
#
_symmetry.space_group_name_H-M   'P 1'
#
loop_
_entity.id
_entity.type
_entity.pdbx_description
1 polymer ?
#
loop_
_entity_poly.entity_id
_entity_poly.type
_entity_poly.pdbx_seq_one_letter_code
_entity_poly.pdbx_strand_id
1 'polypeptide(L)'
;MISTLRAALARLALFLLAFSLGLLSNAQQPVPEPQPPQEEATRVPSTSKKLILTDGTFQLVREYERRGDRVRYYSVERSQWEELPVELVDWEATLQAEREAERRREEIRKRIEEIRQEELARSIHVDASIEVGPGLFLPDSAGMYVVLDGQILALGQSPVEMQLDKGRLLTQILVPVPVIPTRHRVQLPGARAAVRLRHGQPEFYFRTADDRTPEIELVRARIKGDRREVQTINTFVTGDQIEQRDTLLLQRWPVAPRVYRFTLGQSLEPGEYVILELIPQKGISVFVWDFGVDRPPASPQAGKTP
;
A
#
# COMPACT_ATOMS: atom_id res chain seq x y z
N MET A 1 -66.66 -27.86 -18.34
CA MET A 1 -67.45 -28.39 -17.19
C MET A 1 -66.72 -27.97 -15.92
N ILE A 2 -67.18 -26.88 -15.29
CA ILE A 2 -67.92 -26.88 -14.00
C ILE A 2 -67.00 -27.42 -12.88
N SER A 3 -66.40 -26.58 -12.02
CA SER A 3 -66.94 -26.19 -10.69
C SER A 3 -65.84 -25.36 -9.99
N THR A 4 -66.01 -24.08 -9.62
CA THR A 4 -66.61 -23.54 -8.38
C THR A 4 -66.04 -24.19 -7.08
N LEU A 5 -65.72 -23.53 -5.96
CA LEU A 5 -66.10 -22.23 -5.38
C LEU A 5 -65.24 -21.98 -4.11
N ARG A 6 -65.05 -20.70 -3.73
CA ARG A 6 -65.14 -20.08 -2.37
C ARG A 6 -64.09 -18.97 -2.20
N ALA A 7 -64.32 -17.81 -1.60
CA ALA A 7 -65.49 -17.04 -1.18
C ALA A 7 -64.90 -15.67 -0.72
N ALA A 8 -65.48 -14.54 -1.15
CA ALA A 8 -66.08 -13.48 -0.31
C ALA A 8 -65.07 -12.55 0.42
N LEU A 9 -65.20 -11.24 0.64
CA LEU A 9 -66.24 -10.22 0.55
C LEU A 9 -65.56 -8.87 0.18
N ALA A 10 -66.10 -8.11 -0.76
CA ALA A 10 -66.79 -6.83 -0.55
C ALA A 10 -66.17 -5.84 0.47
N ARG A 11 -65.76 -4.66 0.00
CA ARG A 11 -66.51 -3.40 0.25
C ARG A 11 -65.99 -2.23 -0.59
N LEU A 12 -66.97 -1.59 -1.21
CA LEU A 12 -66.96 -0.40 -2.06
C LEU A 12 -67.07 0.84 -1.16
N ALA A 13 -66.36 1.94 -1.48
CA ALA A 13 -66.94 3.29 -1.54
C ALA A 13 -65.87 4.34 -1.86
N LEU A 14 -66.16 5.05 -2.95
CA LEU A 14 -65.54 6.23 -3.53
C LEU A 14 -65.83 7.48 -2.67
N PHE A 15 -64.91 8.44 -2.56
CA PHE A 15 -65.25 9.88 -2.62
C PHE A 15 -63.99 10.76 -2.75
N LEU A 16 -64.01 11.62 -3.76
CA LEU A 16 -63.13 12.79 -3.94
C LEU A 16 -63.49 13.86 -2.91
N LEU A 17 -62.49 14.50 -2.27
CA LEU A 17 -62.54 15.93 -1.97
C LEU A 17 -61.17 16.50 -1.57
N ALA A 18 -61.05 17.81 -1.82
CA ALA A 18 -59.86 18.63 -1.80
C ALA A 18 -59.53 19.27 -0.44
N PHE A 19 -58.30 19.79 -0.36
CA PHE A 19 -57.86 21.00 0.36
C PHE A 19 -58.00 21.05 1.90
N SER A 20 -56.86 21.07 2.63
CA SER A 20 -56.42 22.22 3.44
C SER A 20 -55.17 21.95 4.32
N LEU A 21 -54.26 22.92 4.28
CA LEU A 21 -53.38 23.53 5.30
C LEU A 21 -52.67 22.69 6.38
N GLY A 22 -51.36 22.93 6.54
CA GLY A 22 -50.72 22.93 7.87
C GLY A 22 -49.22 22.64 7.90
N LEU A 23 -48.42 23.71 7.96
CA LEU A 23 -46.98 23.82 8.25
C LEU A 23 -46.37 22.73 9.15
N LEU A 24 -45.17 22.23 8.79
CA LEU A 24 -44.07 21.96 9.72
C LEU A 24 -42.73 22.01 8.97
N SER A 25 -41.87 22.92 9.43
CA SER A 25 -40.48 23.11 9.04
C SER A 25 -39.62 21.88 9.26
N ASN A 26 -38.79 21.52 8.28
CA ASN A 26 -37.39 21.15 8.56
C ASN A 26 -36.56 21.21 7.27
N ALA A 27 -36.08 22.41 6.94
CA ALA A 27 -35.00 22.55 5.97
C ALA A 27 -33.70 22.21 6.68
N GLN A 28 -33.06 21.10 6.30
CA GLN A 28 -31.68 20.80 6.66
C GLN A 28 -30.80 21.98 6.24
N GLN A 29 -30.22 22.70 7.22
CA GLN A 29 -29.10 23.59 6.99
C GLN A 29 -27.85 22.73 6.70
N PRO A 30 -27.07 23.01 5.65
CA PRO A 30 -25.74 22.42 5.51
C PRO A 30 -24.82 22.99 6.58
N VAL A 31 -24.13 22.09 7.30
CA VAL A 31 -23.11 22.43 8.29
C VAL A 31 -21.92 23.10 7.57
N PRO A 32 -21.40 24.26 8.02
CA PRO A 32 -20.19 24.85 7.46
C PRO A 32 -18.96 24.08 7.97
N GLU A 33 -18.13 23.58 7.06
CA GLU A 33 -16.78 23.13 7.40
C GLU A 33 -15.91 24.34 7.84
N PRO A 34 -15.05 24.17 8.85
CA PRO A 34 -14.14 25.22 9.28
C PRO A 34 -13.07 25.46 8.21
N GLN A 35 -13.09 26.65 7.63
CA GLN A 35 -12.04 27.14 6.74
C GLN A 35 -10.73 27.32 7.53
N PRO A 36 -9.58 26.81 7.06
CA PRO A 36 -8.30 27.14 7.67
C PRO A 36 -8.02 28.65 7.52
N PRO A 37 -7.27 29.27 8.45
CA PRO A 37 -7.04 30.71 8.44
C PRO A 37 -6.46 31.17 7.10
N GLN A 38 -7.10 32.15 6.48
CA GLN A 38 -6.59 32.85 5.32
C GLN A 38 -5.40 33.72 5.75
N GLU A 39 -4.20 33.13 5.74
CA GLU A 39 -2.95 33.89 5.55
C GLU A 39 -2.84 34.25 4.06
N GLU A 40 -3.62 35.25 3.64
CA GLU A 40 -3.37 35.99 2.41
C GLU A 40 -2.28 37.04 2.66
N ALA A 41 -1.02 36.64 2.50
CA ALA A 41 0.03 37.54 2.00
C ALA A 41 1.22 36.72 1.46
N THR A 42 1.32 36.70 0.13
CA THR A 42 2.49 36.31 -0.68
C THR A 42 2.87 34.82 -0.74
N ARG A 43 2.06 34.02 -1.44
CA ARG A 43 2.61 32.94 -2.27
C ARG A 43 3.32 33.56 -3.46
N VAL A 44 4.58 33.94 -3.29
CA VAL A 44 5.44 34.33 -4.41
C VAL A 44 5.61 33.09 -5.30
N PRO A 45 5.27 33.11 -6.61
CA PRO A 45 5.63 32.00 -7.48
C PRO A 45 7.15 31.84 -7.46
N SER A 46 7.63 30.61 -7.29
CA SER A 46 9.02 30.26 -6.93
C SER A 46 10.11 30.72 -7.92
N THR A 47 9.74 31.43 -8.99
CA THR A 47 10.61 31.89 -10.07
C THR A 47 10.51 33.39 -10.39
N SER A 48 9.73 34.18 -9.63
CA SER A 48 9.59 35.62 -9.90
C SER A 48 10.83 36.44 -9.54
N LYS A 49 11.10 37.48 -10.32
CA LYS A 49 12.18 38.47 -10.18
C LYS A 49 11.59 39.83 -9.81
N LYS A 50 12.37 40.68 -9.16
CA LYS A 50 11.99 42.08 -8.88
C LYS A 50 12.58 42.99 -9.95
N LEU A 51 11.73 43.73 -10.66
CA LEU A 51 12.13 44.82 -11.55
C LEU A 51 11.97 46.13 -10.77
N ILE A 52 13.07 46.77 -10.39
CA ILE A 52 13.07 47.97 -9.55
C ILE A 52 12.93 49.21 -10.44
N LEU A 53 12.02 50.12 -10.06
CA LEU A 53 11.79 51.37 -10.75
C LEU A 53 12.57 52.51 -10.10
N THR A 54 12.83 53.58 -10.85
CA THR A 54 13.62 54.74 -10.38
C THR A 54 12.96 55.54 -9.27
N ASP A 55 11.64 55.38 -9.08
CA ASP A 55 10.89 55.94 -7.94
C ASP A 55 11.01 55.09 -6.65
N GLY A 56 11.76 53.99 -6.69
CA GLY A 56 11.97 53.07 -5.58
C GLY A 56 10.88 52.00 -5.43
N THR A 57 9.84 52.03 -6.26
CA THR A 57 8.85 50.94 -6.32
C THR A 57 9.39 49.74 -7.11
N PHE A 58 8.71 48.60 -7.06
CA PHE A 58 9.12 47.43 -7.84
C PHE A 58 7.93 46.71 -8.46
N GLN A 59 8.17 46.09 -9.61
CA GLN A 59 7.24 45.17 -10.26
C GLN A 59 7.73 43.75 -10.06
N LEU A 60 6.82 42.84 -9.70
CA LEU A 60 7.12 41.42 -9.64
C LEU A 60 6.93 40.80 -11.03
N VAL A 61 8.03 40.36 -11.64
CA VAL A 61 8.07 39.93 -13.04
C VAL A 61 8.56 38.50 -13.16
N ARG A 62 8.03 37.74 -14.13
CA ARG A 62 8.55 36.40 -14.43
C ARG A 62 9.82 36.50 -15.28
N GLU A 63 9.77 37.37 -16.29
CA GLU A 63 10.86 37.64 -17.21
C GLU A 63 10.71 39.05 -17.80
N TYR A 64 11.81 39.61 -18.33
CA TYR A 64 11.83 40.91 -18.99
C TYR A 64 12.85 40.93 -20.14
N GLU A 65 12.56 41.74 -21.16
CA GLU A 65 13.38 41.96 -22.35
C GLU A 65 13.53 43.46 -22.61
N ARG A 66 14.74 43.93 -22.91
CA ARG A 66 14.99 45.31 -23.32
C ARG A 66 14.87 45.41 -24.84
N ARG A 67 13.96 46.25 -25.33
CA ARG A 67 13.67 46.51 -26.75
C ARG A 67 13.83 48.00 -27.04
N GLY A 68 15.05 48.41 -27.36
CA GLY A 68 15.36 49.81 -27.65
C GLY A 68 15.10 50.73 -26.46
N ASP A 69 14.14 51.63 -26.60
CA ASP A 69 13.70 52.59 -25.59
C ASP A 69 12.72 52.01 -24.55
N ARG A 70 12.25 50.77 -24.75
CA ARG A 70 11.25 50.11 -23.90
C ARG A 70 11.75 48.81 -23.31
N VAL A 71 11.18 48.43 -22.17
CA VAL A 71 11.35 47.15 -21.49
C VAL A 71 10.01 46.45 -21.53
N ARG A 72 9.98 45.29 -22.17
CA ARG A 72 8.81 44.41 -22.16
C ARG A 72 8.98 43.40 -21.04
N TYR A 73 8.02 43.27 -20.14
CA TYR A 73 8.10 42.33 -19.01
C TYR A 73 6.80 41.59 -18.80
N TYR A 74 6.87 40.38 -18.25
CA TYR A 74 5.70 39.59 -17.91
C TYR A 74 5.35 39.81 -16.43
N SER A 75 4.30 40.58 -16.17
CA SER A 75 3.79 40.85 -14.83
C SER A 75 3.24 39.57 -14.21
N VAL A 76 3.73 39.20 -13.04
CA VAL A 76 3.24 38.03 -12.30
C VAL A 76 1.84 38.29 -11.75
N GLU A 77 1.59 39.51 -11.29
CA GLU A 77 0.32 39.89 -10.68
C GLU A 77 -0.81 39.93 -11.70
N ARG A 78 -0.53 40.51 -12.88
CA ARG A 78 -1.53 40.64 -13.96
C ARG A 78 -1.48 39.49 -14.96
N SER A 79 -0.52 38.58 -14.83
CA SER A 79 -0.31 37.42 -15.71
C SER A 79 -0.30 37.79 -17.21
N GLN A 80 0.26 38.96 -17.53
CA GLN A 80 0.28 39.50 -18.89
C GLN A 80 1.59 40.24 -19.18
N TRP A 81 1.86 40.44 -20.48
CA TRP A 81 2.98 41.26 -20.94
C TRP A 81 2.65 42.76 -20.83
N GLU A 82 3.59 43.51 -20.28
CA GLU A 82 3.51 44.96 -20.11
C GLU A 82 4.79 45.62 -20.63
N GLU A 83 4.73 46.94 -20.82
CA GLU A 83 5.86 47.73 -21.30
C GLU A 83 6.11 48.94 -20.42
N LEU A 84 7.40 49.23 -20.18
CA LEU A 84 7.87 50.42 -19.47
C LEU A 84 9.02 51.08 -20.23
N PRO A 85 9.14 52.41 -20.23
CA PRO A 85 10.35 53.08 -20.69
C PRO A 85 11.59 52.60 -19.95
N VAL A 86 12.70 52.40 -20.66
CA VAL A 86 13.96 51.91 -20.09
C VAL A 86 14.54 52.82 -19.01
N GLU A 87 14.23 54.12 -19.09
CA GLU A 87 14.65 55.18 -18.17
C GLU A 87 13.94 55.12 -16.80
N LEU A 88 12.78 54.47 -16.73
CA LEU A 88 12.03 54.31 -15.48
C LEU A 88 12.47 53.10 -14.66
N VAL A 89 13.39 52.28 -15.18
CA VAL A 89 13.91 51.09 -14.48
C VAL A 89 15.27 51.43 -13.89
N ASP A 90 15.39 51.25 -12.58
CA ASP A 90 16.70 51.25 -11.91
C ASP A 90 17.38 49.90 -12.15
N TRP A 91 18.29 49.88 -13.13
CA TRP A 91 19.01 48.67 -13.54
C TRP A 91 20.04 48.22 -12.51
N GLU A 92 20.64 49.14 -11.76
CA GLU A 92 21.63 48.80 -10.74
C GLU A 92 20.94 48.07 -9.58
N ALA A 93 19.83 48.65 -9.10
CA ALA A 93 19.00 48.05 -8.06
C ALA A 93 18.36 46.73 -8.52
N THR A 94 17.89 46.64 -9.76
CA THR A 94 17.34 45.41 -10.34
C THR A 94 18.38 44.29 -10.36
N LEU A 95 19.58 44.55 -10.91
CA LEU A 95 20.65 43.55 -10.97
C LEU A 95 21.17 43.16 -9.59
N GLN A 96 21.16 44.07 -8.61
CA GLN A 96 21.49 43.74 -7.23
C GLN A 96 20.43 42.84 -6.59
N ALA A 97 19.14 43.16 -6.76
CA ALA A 97 18.04 42.35 -6.26
C ALA A 97 18.03 40.93 -6.85
N GLU A 98 18.39 40.79 -8.13
CA GLU A 98 18.56 39.47 -8.76
C GLU A 98 19.71 38.66 -8.15
N ARG A 99 20.88 39.28 -7.96
CA ARG A 99 22.04 38.62 -7.33
C ARG A 99 21.78 38.20 -5.89
N GLU A 100 21.08 39.02 -5.10
CA GLU A 100 20.68 38.68 -3.73
C GLU A 100 19.61 37.57 -3.69
N ALA A 101 18.68 37.58 -4.63
CA ALA A 101 17.69 36.50 -4.76
C ALA A 101 18.33 35.17 -5.19
N GLU A 102 19.35 35.20 -6.05
CA GLU A 102 20.11 34.01 -6.44
C GLU A 102 20.93 33.44 -5.27
N ARG A 103 21.67 34.29 -4.54
CA ARG A 103 22.41 33.88 -3.33
C ARG A 103 21.49 33.22 -2.30
N ARG A 104 20.36 33.85 -1.96
CA ARG A 104 19.39 33.26 -1.03
C ARG A 104 18.83 31.93 -1.54
N ARG A 105 18.57 31.80 -2.84
CA ARG A 105 18.10 30.53 -3.43
C ARG A 105 19.16 29.44 -3.38
N GLU A 106 20.43 29.78 -3.56
CA GLU A 106 21.54 28.83 -3.39
C GLU A 106 21.69 28.39 -1.94
N GLU A 107 21.61 29.31 -0.99
CA GLU A 107 21.65 29.02 0.45
C GLU A 107 20.50 28.08 0.87
N ILE A 108 19.27 28.39 0.43
CA ILE A 108 18.11 27.53 0.68
C ILE A 108 18.31 26.14 0.05
N ARG A 109 18.78 26.07 -1.20
CA ARG A 109 19.07 24.79 -1.86
C ARG A 109 20.12 23.99 -1.10
N LYS A 110 21.23 24.61 -0.69
CA LYS A 110 22.27 23.98 0.11
C LYS A 110 21.71 23.46 1.43
N ARG A 111 20.87 24.24 2.11
CA ARG A 111 20.26 23.83 3.38
C ARG A 111 19.28 22.67 3.21
N ILE A 112 18.48 22.67 2.15
CA ILE A 112 17.59 21.54 1.82
C ILE A 112 18.41 20.27 1.53
N GLU A 113 19.49 20.40 0.76
CA GLU A 113 20.37 19.26 0.47
C GLU A 113 21.05 18.75 1.75
N GLU A 114 21.55 19.64 2.61
CA GLU A 114 22.14 19.28 3.90
C GLU A 114 21.13 18.53 4.80
N ILE A 115 19.90 19.03 4.92
CA ILE A 115 18.83 18.35 5.67
C ILE A 115 18.57 16.96 5.09
N ARG A 116 18.47 16.84 3.76
CA ARG A 116 18.26 15.55 3.09
C ARG A 116 19.44 14.59 3.33
N GLN A 117 20.67 15.08 3.26
CA GLN A 117 21.87 14.28 3.54
C GLN A 117 21.91 13.82 5.00
N GLU A 118 21.55 14.68 5.95
CA GLU A 118 21.44 14.30 7.36
C GLU A 118 20.35 13.25 7.61
N GLU A 119 19.20 13.37 6.93
CA GLU A 119 18.11 12.38 7.01
C GLU A 119 18.54 11.03 6.43
N LEU A 120 19.23 11.02 5.29
CA LEU A 120 19.80 9.82 4.67
C LEU A 120 20.87 9.18 5.56
N ALA A 121 21.75 9.98 6.15
CA ALA A 121 22.77 9.47 7.07
C ALA A 121 22.14 8.84 8.32
N ARG A 122 21.08 9.47 8.87
CA ARG A 122 20.33 8.92 10.02
C ARG A 122 19.60 7.63 9.66
N SER A 123 18.97 7.52 8.48
CA SER A 123 18.25 6.31 8.10
C SER A 123 19.18 5.10 7.92
N ILE A 124 20.36 5.30 7.32
CA ILE A 124 21.37 4.24 7.14
C ILE A 124 21.88 3.72 8.50
N HIS A 125 22.15 4.61 9.46
CA HIS A 125 22.62 4.22 10.79
C HIS A 125 21.58 3.44 11.62
N VAL A 126 20.29 3.69 11.41
CA VAL A 126 19.21 2.98 12.12
C VAL A 126 18.93 1.61 11.48
N ASP A 127 19.11 1.47 10.16
CA ASP A 127 18.85 0.20 9.46
C ASP A 127 19.82 -0.92 9.87
N ALA A 128 21.07 -0.60 10.22
CA ALA A 128 22.10 -1.61 10.49
C ALA A 128 21.99 -2.30 11.87
N SER A 129 21.11 -1.87 12.78
CA SER A 129 21.07 -2.40 14.16
C SER A 129 19.67 -2.39 14.76
N ILE A 130 18.73 -3.05 14.10
CA ILE A 130 17.40 -3.27 14.67
C ILE A 130 17.49 -4.39 15.70
N GLU A 131 17.39 -4.03 16.98
CA GLU A 131 17.29 -4.97 18.08
C GLU A 131 15.87 -5.54 18.15
N VAL A 132 15.74 -6.85 17.95
CA VAL A 132 14.45 -7.58 17.94
C VAL A 132 14.21 -8.38 19.22
N GLY A 133 15.21 -8.39 20.11
CA GLY A 133 15.17 -8.98 21.45
C GLY A 133 16.49 -8.68 22.15
N PRO A 134 16.62 -8.96 23.46
CA PRO A 134 17.80 -8.58 24.24
C PRO A 134 19.11 -9.08 23.61
N GLY A 135 19.92 -8.15 23.09
CA GLY A 135 21.20 -8.45 22.43
C GLY A 135 21.08 -9.16 21.08
N LEU A 136 19.88 -9.20 20.48
CA LEU A 136 19.59 -9.92 19.25
C LEU A 136 19.26 -8.93 18.13
N PHE A 137 20.18 -8.81 17.16
CA PHE A 137 20.09 -7.85 16.07
C PHE A 137 19.69 -8.51 14.76
N LEU A 138 18.71 -7.91 14.08
CA LEU A 138 18.27 -8.38 12.77
C LEU A 138 19.39 -8.19 11.73
N PRO A 139 19.66 -9.19 10.86
CA PRO A 139 20.61 -9.01 9.77
C PRO A 139 20.22 -7.88 8.81
N ASP A 140 21.23 -7.23 8.24
CA ASP A 140 21.05 -6.11 7.31
C ASP A 140 20.67 -6.56 5.87
N SER A 141 20.83 -7.85 5.56
CA SER A 141 20.41 -8.38 4.26
C SER A 141 18.90 -8.38 4.08
N ALA A 142 18.42 -8.06 2.88
CA ALA A 142 17.02 -8.25 2.52
C ALA A 142 16.64 -9.74 2.65
N GLY A 143 15.46 -10.01 3.20
CA GLY A 143 15.03 -11.38 3.47
C GLY A 143 14.00 -11.50 4.58
N MET A 144 13.48 -12.71 4.73
CA MET A 144 12.53 -13.09 5.78
C MET A 144 13.28 -13.79 6.91
N TYR A 145 13.05 -13.34 8.13
CA TYR A 145 13.67 -13.86 9.33
C TYR A 145 12.58 -14.26 10.33
N VAL A 146 12.86 -15.28 11.11
CA VAL A 146 12.02 -15.68 12.24
C VAL A 146 12.81 -15.53 13.53
N VAL A 147 12.17 -14.92 14.53
CA VAL A 147 12.64 -14.82 15.89
C VAL A 147 11.84 -15.80 16.73
N LEU A 148 12.53 -16.77 17.34
CA LEU A 148 11.93 -17.75 18.23
C LEU A 148 12.95 -18.17 19.29
N ASP A 149 12.53 -18.24 20.56
CA ASP A 149 13.37 -18.66 21.68
C ASP A 149 14.72 -17.91 21.79
N GLY A 150 14.71 -16.61 21.47
CA GLY A 150 15.91 -15.75 21.50
C GLY A 150 16.91 -16.00 20.37
N GLN A 151 16.50 -16.68 19.31
CA GLN A 151 17.32 -16.93 18.12
C GLN A 151 16.70 -16.30 16.88
N ILE A 152 17.55 -15.79 15.98
CA ILE A 152 17.14 -15.38 14.63
C ILE A 152 17.53 -16.48 13.64
N LEU A 153 16.58 -16.87 12.80
CA LEU A 153 16.82 -17.76 11.67
C LEU A 153 16.33 -17.12 10.37
N ALA A 154 17.16 -17.12 9.34
CA ALA A 154 16.75 -16.70 7.99
C ALA A 154 15.94 -17.82 7.32
N LEU A 155 14.79 -17.48 6.74
CA LEU A 155 14.01 -18.41 5.94
C LEU A 155 14.52 -18.40 4.50
N GLY A 156 14.73 -19.60 3.95
CA GLY A 156 15.07 -19.77 2.53
C GLY A 156 13.86 -19.48 1.64
N GLN A 157 14.13 -19.05 0.40
CA GLN A 157 13.12 -18.94 -0.63
C GLN A 157 12.98 -20.25 -1.39
N SER A 158 11.75 -20.69 -1.58
CA SER A 158 11.39 -21.88 -2.33
C SER A 158 10.52 -21.48 -3.53
N PRO A 159 10.80 -21.99 -4.74
CA PRO A 159 9.97 -21.70 -5.91
C PRO A 159 8.64 -22.48 -5.84
N VAL A 160 7.54 -21.80 -6.15
CA VAL A 160 6.24 -22.48 -6.31
C VAL A 160 6.06 -22.99 -7.74
N GLU A 161 5.51 -24.19 -7.87
CA GLU A 161 5.15 -24.77 -9.17
C GLU A 161 3.63 -24.75 -9.35
N MET A 162 3.19 -24.37 -10.56
CA MET A 162 1.80 -24.40 -10.94
C MET A 162 1.50 -25.68 -11.75
N GLN A 163 0.66 -26.55 -11.20
CA GLN A 163 0.26 -27.80 -11.85
C GLN A 163 -1.19 -27.72 -12.33
N LEU A 164 -1.39 -28.04 -13.61
CA LEU A 164 -2.71 -28.18 -14.23
C LEU A 164 -3.29 -29.59 -14.00
N ASP A 165 -4.55 -29.67 -13.56
CA ASP A 165 -5.24 -30.95 -13.34
C ASP A 165 -5.73 -31.56 -14.66
N LYS A 166 -4.85 -32.35 -15.32
CA LYS A 166 -5.08 -32.92 -16.66
C LYS A 166 -6.30 -33.86 -16.74
N GLY A 167 -6.74 -34.46 -15.63
CA GLY A 167 -7.87 -35.39 -15.60
C GLY A 167 -9.23 -34.73 -15.89
N ARG A 168 -9.37 -33.43 -15.64
CA ARG A 168 -10.61 -32.67 -15.90
C ARG A 168 -10.73 -32.14 -17.33
N LEU A 169 -9.61 -32.02 -18.05
CA LEU A 169 -9.61 -31.53 -19.44
C LEU A 169 -10.23 -32.56 -20.42
N LEU A 170 -10.06 -33.86 -20.16
CA LEU A 170 -10.69 -34.91 -20.99
C LEU A 170 -12.23 -34.94 -20.80
N THR A 171 -12.73 -34.56 -19.63
CA THR A 171 -14.19 -34.47 -19.37
C THR A 171 -14.83 -33.26 -20.03
N GLN A 172 -14.07 -32.21 -20.38
CA GLN A 172 -14.60 -31.03 -21.07
C GLN A 172 -14.96 -31.30 -22.55
N ILE A 173 -14.41 -32.35 -23.18
CA ILE A 173 -14.64 -32.65 -24.61
C ILE A 173 -15.95 -33.43 -24.82
N LEU A 174 -16.46 -34.14 -23.79
CA LEU A 174 -17.61 -35.05 -23.92
C LEU A 174 -18.97 -34.45 -23.50
N VAL A 175 -19.01 -33.23 -22.96
CA VAL A 175 -20.25 -32.63 -22.39
C VAL A 175 -20.56 -31.31 -23.09
N PRO A 176 -21.75 -31.13 -23.72
CA PRO A 176 -22.07 -29.97 -24.57
C PRO A 176 -22.25 -28.64 -23.83
N VAL A 177 -22.11 -28.59 -22.50
CA VAL A 177 -22.15 -27.36 -21.70
C VAL A 177 -20.90 -27.31 -20.82
N PRO A 178 -20.00 -26.33 -20.99
CA PRO A 178 -18.72 -26.32 -20.29
C PRO A 178 -18.89 -25.71 -18.89
N VAL A 179 -19.39 -26.52 -17.95
CA VAL A 179 -19.66 -26.10 -16.55
C VAL A 179 -18.48 -26.41 -15.60
N ILE A 180 -17.47 -27.16 -16.04
CA ILE A 180 -16.37 -27.62 -15.17
C ILE A 180 -15.19 -26.64 -15.23
N PRO A 181 -14.82 -25.98 -14.12
CA PRO A 181 -13.69 -25.05 -14.11
C PRO A 181 -12.35 -25.78 -14.24
N THR A 182 -11.42 -25.13 -14.93
CA THR A 182 -10.02 -25.56 -15.05
C THR A 182 -9.32 -25.33 -13.73
N ARG A 183 -8.78 -26.39 -13.13
CA ARG A 183 -8.14 -26.34 -11.82
C ARG A 183 -6.62 -26.29 -11.96
N HIS A 184 -6.03 -25.24 -11.40
CA HIS A 184 -4.59 -25.11 -11.19
C HIS A 184 -4.28 -25.24 -9.70
N ARG A 185 -3.20 -25.93 -9.37
CA ARG A 185 -2.71 -26.07 -8.00
C ARG A 185 -1.33 -25.45 -7.93
N VAL A 186 -1.14 -24.53 -7.00
CA VAL A 186 0.17 -23.96 -6.67
C VAL A 186 0.76 -24.78 -5.54
N GLN A 187 1.92 -25.37 -5.77
CA GLN A 187 2.51 -26.34 -4.85
C GLN A 187 4.03 -26.17 -4.74
N LEU A 188 4.56 -26.43 -3.56
CA LEU A 188 5.98 -26.56 -3.32
C LEU A 188 6.44 -28.03 -3.49
N PRO A 189 7.67 -28.25 -3.98
CA PRO A 189 8.28 -29.56 -3.96
C PRO A 189 8.62 -30.01 -2.52
N GLY A 190 8.63 -31.32 -2.33
CA GLY A 190 8.91 -31.97 -1.05
C GLY A 190 7.71 -31.98 -0.11
N ALA A 191 7.53 -33.09 0.62
CA ALA A 191 6.51 -33.22 1.66
C ALA A 191 6.79 -32.38 2.93
N ARG A 192 8.02 -31.88 3.11
CA ARG A 192 8.47 -31.24 4.35
C ARG A 192 9.43 -30.08 4.09
N ALA A 193 9.27 -28.99 4.82
CA ALA A 193 10.16 -27.83 4.78
C ALA A 193 11.54 -28.18 5.36
N ALA A 194 12.58 -27.55 4.83
CA ALA A 194 13.93 -27.65 5.37
C ALA A 194 14.02 -26.98 6.75
N VAL A 195 13.39 -25.81 6.91
CA VAL A 195 13.34 -25.09 8.18
C VAL A 195 12.22 -25.65 9.06
N ARG A 196 12.55 -25.95 10.31
CA ARG A 196 11.67 -26.58 11.29
C ARG A 196 11.65 -25.76 12.58
N LEU A 197 10.50 -25.21 12.90
CA LEU A 197 10.25 -24.43 14.09
C LEU A 197 9.66 -25.32 15.18
N ARG A 198 10.08 -25.08 16.42
CA ARG A 198 9.45 -25.70 17.59
C ARG A 198 8.09 -25.05 17.83
N HIS A 199 7.26 -25.73 18.63
CA HIS A 199 6.01 -25.14 19.08
C HIS A 199 6.29 -23.90 19.94
N GLY A 200 5.71 -22.76 19.57
CA GLY A 200 5.91 -21.48 20.24
C GLY A 200 5.18 -20.35 19.52
N GLN A 201 5.52 -19.11 19.86
CA GLN A 201 5.00 -17.92 19.19
C GLN A 201 6.13 -17.26 18.39
N PRO A 202 6.38 -17.71 17.14
CA PRO A 202 7.38 -17.07 16.31
C PRO A 202 6.93 -15.66 15.91
N GLU A 203 7.88 -14.72 15.95
CA GLU A 203 7.73 -13.41 15.32
C GLU A 203 8.52 -13.39 14.01
N PHE A 204 7.92 -12.90 12.94
CA PHE A 204 8.57 -12.83 11.64
C PHE A 204 8.99 -11.39 11.35
N TYR A 205 10.14 -11.23 10.72
CA TYR A 205 10.67 -9.94 10.31
C TYR A 205 11.01 -10.01 8.83
N PHE A 206 10.54 -9.05 8.06
CA PHE A 206 10.85 -8.93 6.65
C PHE A 206 11.58 -7.63 6.38
N ARG A 207 12.80 -7.74 5.84
CA ARG A 207 13.56 -6.61 5.31
C ARG A 207 13.41 -6.60 3.80
N THR A 208 12.76 -5.56 3.26
CA THR A 208 12.55 -5.40 1.82
C THR A 208 13.82 -4.92 1.12
N ALA A 209 13.98 -5.29 -0.15
CA ALA A 209 15.08 -4.85 -1.00
C ALA A 209 14.87 -3.42 -1.56
N ASP A 210 13.69 -2.86 -1.34
CA ASP A 210 13.17 -1.59 -1.84
C ASP A 210 12.21 -0.95 -0.83
N ASP A 211 11.77 0.29 -1.09
CA ASP A 211 10.92 1.07 -0.18
C ASP A 211 9.41 0.71 -0.24
N ARG A 212 9.08 -0.44 -0.85
CA ARG A 212 7.68 -0.86 -1.00
C ARG A 212 7.12 -1.41 0.30
N THR A 213 5.82 -1.23 0.47
CA THR A 213 5.08 -1.90 1.54
C THR A 213 4.68 -3.31 1.08
N PRO A 214 5.14 -4.38 1.76
CA PRO A 214 4.87 -5.74 1.34
C PRO A 214 3.48 -6.20 1.78
N GLU A 215 2.75 -6.84 0.86
CA GLU A 215 1.50 -7.55 1.16
C GLU A 215 1.82 -9.03 1.40
N ILE A 216 1.71 -9.47 2.65
CA ILE A 216 2.14 -10.80 3.08
C ILE A 216 0.93 -11.58 3.63
N GLU A 217 0.84 -12.86 3.26
CA GLU A 217 -0.07 -13.81 3.87
C GLU A 217 0.69 -15.02 4.43
N LEU A 218 0.16 -15.58 5.52
CA LEU A 218 0.59 -16.88 6.03
C LEU A 218 -0.44 -17.92 5.65
N VAL A 219 -0.02 -18.99 5.01
CA VAL A 219 -0.89 -20.06 4.54
C VAL A 219 -0.43 -21.40 5.09
N ARG A 220 -1.37 -22.23 5.57
CA ARG A 220 -1.11 -23.64 5.87
C ARG A 220 -1.10 -24.45 4.59
N ALA A 221 0.02 -25.09 4.30
CA ALA A 221 0.14 -25.95 3.14
C ALA A 221 -0.45 -27.35 3.42
N ARG A 222 -1.15 -27.90 2.44
CA ARG A 222 -1.73 -29.25 2.50
C ARG A 222 -0.75 -30.23 1.86
N ILE A 223 -0.26 -31.19 2.64
CA ILE A 223 0.63 -32.24 2.13
C ILE A 223 -0.17 -33.20 1.25
N LYS A 224 0.27 -33.39 0.00
CA LYS A 224 -0.30 -34.33 -0.97
C LYS A 224 0.83 -35.10 -1.66
N GLY A 225 1.07 -36.34 -1.19
CA GLY A 225 2.21 -37.12 -1.65
C GLY A 225 3.52 -36.44 -1.23
N ASP A 226 4.43 -36.22 -2.19
CA ASP A 226 5.70 -35.54 -1.98
C ASP A 226 5.65 -34.03 -2.28
N ARG A 227 4.48 -33.41 -2.13
CA ARG A 227 4.27 -31.99 -2.43
C ARG A 227 3.44 -31.33 -1.37
N ARG A 228 3.61 -30.01 -1.24
CA ARG A 228 2.87 -29.15 -0.31
C ARG A 228 2.02 -28.17 -1.11
N GLU A 229 0.72 -28.39 -1.17
CA GLU A 229 -0.23 -27.54 -1.88
C GLU A 229 -0.52 -26.27 -1.07
N VAL A 230 -0.27 -25.12 -1.66
CA VAL A 230 -0.42 -23.80 -1.03
C VAL A 230 -1.74 -23.15 -1.45
N GLN A 231 -2.12 -23.28 -2.71
CA GLN A 231 -3.32 -22.67 -3.27
C GLN A 231 -3.95 -23.56 -4.34
N THR A 232 -5.28 -23.48 -4.44
CA THR A 232 -6.03 -23.95 -5.62
C THR A 232 -6.69 -22.77 -6.31
N ILE A 233 -6.54 -22.71 -7.63
CA ILE A 233 -7.19 -21.71 -8.50
C ILE A 233 -8.13 -22.46 -9.44
N ASN A 234 -9.42 -22.12 -9.40
CA ASN A 234 -10.41 -22.65 -10.33
C ASN A 234 -10.79 -21.54 -11.32
N THR A 235 -10.49 -21.73 -12.59
CA THR A 235 -10.79 -20.78 -13.68
C THR A 235 -12.02 -21.26 -14.44
N PHE A 236 -13.05 -20.43 -14.50
CA PHE A 236 -14.28 -20.70 -15.25
C PHE A 236 -14.13 -20.23 -16.70
N VAL A 237 -14.96 -20.77 -17.59
CA VAL A 237 -14.94 -20.40 -19.03
C VAL A 237 -15.29 -18.93 -19.26
N THR A 238 -16.04 -18.33 -18.33
CA THR A 238 -16.35 -16.89 -18.31
C THR A 238 -15.12 -16.01 -18.06
N GLY A 239 -14.01 -16.59 -17.61
CA GLY A 239 -12.80 -15.87 -17.18
C GLY A 239 -12.73 -15.65 -15.67
N ASP A 240 -13.83 -15.89 -14.94
CA ASP A 240 -13.85 -15.74 -13.48
C ASP A 240 -12.88 -16.73 -12.80
N GLN A 241 -12.24 -16.28 -11.72
CA GLN A 241 -11.31 -17.10 -10.94
C GLN A 241 -11.74 -17.17 -9.48
N ILE A 242 -11.79 -18.39 -8.95
CA ILE A 242 -11.96 -18.64 -7.52
C ILE A 242 -10.66 -19.20 -6.96
N GLU A 243 -10.04 -18.42 -6.08
CA GLU A 243 -8.84 -18.77 -5.37
C GLU A 243 -9.15 -19.30 -3.98
N GLN A 244 -8.51 -20.40 -3.59
CA GLN A 244 -8.71 -21.03 -2.29
C GLN A 244 -7.36 -21.30 -1.64
N ARG A 245 -7.20 -20.81 -0.40
CA ARG A 245 -6.02 -20.97 0.46
C ARG A 245 -6.48 -21.11 1.90
N ASP A 246 -5.66 -21.74 2.72
CA ASP A 246 -5.89 -21.87 4.17
C ASP A 246 -5.06 -20.80 4.90
N THR A 247 -5.58 -19.58 4.92
CA THR A 247 -4.86 -18.38 5.41
C THR A 247 -5.01 -18.23 6.91
N LEU A 248 -3.90 -17.96 7.59
CA LEU A 248 -3.85 -17.62 9.01
C LEU A 248 -3.67 -16.12 9.19
N LEU A 249 -4.20 -15.62 10.32
CA LEU A 249 -4.11 -14.20 10.63
C LEU A 249 -2.68 -13.79 11.01
N LEU A 250 -2.10 -12.90 10.21
CA LEU A 250 -0.88 -12.17 10.53
C LEU A 250 -1.21 -10.69 10.76
N GLN A 251 -0.62 -10.12 11.81
CA GLN A 251 -0.65 -8.69 12.08
C GLN A 251 0.69 -8.08 11.67
N ARG A 252 0.67 -6.99 10.91
CA ARG A 252 1.87 -6.30 10.40
C ARG A 252 2.15 -5.02 11.18
N TRP A 253 3.42 -4.79 11.51
CA TRP A 253 3.90 -3.60 12.20
C TRP A 253 5.10 -3.02 11.42
N PRO A 254 5.05 -1.78 10.93
CA PRO A 254 6.25 -1.11 10.43
C PRO A 254 7.16 -0.79 11.63
N VAL A 255 8.38 -1.31 11.64
CA VAL A 255 9.31 -1.12 12.78
C VAL A 255 10.44 -0.16 12.45
N ALA A 256 10.86 -0.13 11.19
CA ALA A 256 11.86 0.80 10.65
C ALA A 256 11.60 0.98 9.14
N PRO A 257 12.28 1.92 8.45
CA PRO A 257 12.29 1.94 7.00
C PRO A 257 12.60 0.54 6.44
N ARG A 258 11.79 0.06 5.49
CA ARG A 258 11.98 -1.24 4.83
C ARG A 258 11.95 -2.47 5.74
N VAL A 259 11.64 -2.33 7.03
CA VAL A 259 11.58 -3.44 7.97
C VAL A 259 10.20 -3.54 8.61
N TYR A 260 9.61 -4.72 8.45
CA TYR A 260 8.26 -5.03 8.91
C TYR A 260 8.29 -6.23 9.84
N ARG A 261 7.61 -6.12 10.98
CA ARG A 261 7.38 -7.24 11.90
C ARG A 261 5.99 -7.82 11.67
N PHE A 262 5.88 -9.14 11.71
CA PHE A 262 4.63 -9.87 11.63
C PHE A 262 4.44 -10.77 12.85
N THR A 263 3.30 -10.59 13.52
CA THR A 263 2.90 -11.38 14.69
C THR A 263 1.68 -12.22 14.37
N LEU A 264 1.60 -13.41 14.95
CA LEU A 264 0.50 -14.34 14.73
C LEU A 264 -0.71 -13.97 15.59
N GLY A 265 -1.91 -14.00 15.01
CA GLY A 265 -3.16 -13.87 15.76
C GLY A 265 -3.58 -15.14 16.51
N GLN A 266 -2.91 -16.28 16.24
CA GLN A 266 -3.23 -17.59 16.78
C GLN A 266 -1.97 -18.46 16.90
N SER A 267 -2.00 -19.46 17.79
CA SER A 267 -0.92 -20.45 17.86
C SER A 267 -0.88 -21.30 16.60
N LEU A 268 0.32 -21.65 16.12
CA LEU A 268 0.48 -22.56 15.00
C LEU A 268 0.32 -24.00 15.47
N GLU A 269 -0.52 -24.74 14.77
CA GLU A 269 -0.59 -26.20 14.92
C GLU A 269 0.63 -26.86 14.26
N PRO A 270 0.95 -28.12 14.63
CA PRO A 270 1.92 -28.89 13.86
C PRO A 270 1.48 -29.02 12.39
N GLY A 271 2.40 -28.73 11.47
CA GLY A 271 2.08 -28.68 10.04
C GLY A 271 3.15 -27.99 9.21
N GLU A 272 2.81 -27.75 7.94
CA GLU A 272 3.65 -27.07 6.97
C GLU A 272 3.02 -25.72 6.62
N TYR A 273 3.84 -24.68 6.59
CA TYR A 273 3.41 -23.30 6.46
C TYR A 273 4.23 -22.57 5.41
N VAL A 274 3.59 -21.60 4.77
CA VAL A 274 4.18 -20.79 3.71
C VAL A 274 3.83 -19.33 3.97
N ILE A 275 4.84 -18.49 4.00
CA ILE A 275 4.70 -17.04 3.95
C ILE A 275 4.85 -16.66 2.48
N LEU A 276 3.81 -16.05 1.94
CA LEU A 276 3.76 -15.64 0.55
C LEU A 276 3.57 -14.15 0.45
N GLU A 277 4.15 -13.58 -0.61
CA GLU A 277 3.96 -12.18 -0.96
C GLU A 277 2.94 -12.07 -2.09
N LEU A 278 1.96 -11.19 -1.91
CA LEU A 278 1.01 -10.79 -2.94
C LEU A 278 1.59 -9.62 -3.73
N ILE A 279 1.68 -9.83 -5.04
CA ILE A 279 2.09 -8.82 -6.00
C ILE A 279 0.82 -8.25 -6.63
N PRO A 280 0.57 -6.93 -6.49
CA PRO A 280 -0.61 -6.29 -7.07
C PRO A 280 -0.77 -6.65 -8.55
N GLN A 281 -1.97 -7.08 -8.93
CA GLN A 281 -2.35 -7.49 -10.29
C GLN A 281 -1.62 -8.73 -10.85
N LYS A 282 -0.61 -9.28 -10.16
CA LYS A 282 0.17 -10.45 -10.60
C LYS A 282 -0.08 -11.70 -9.74
N GLY A 283 -0.77 -11.57 -8.61
CA GLY A 283 -1.06 -12.67 -7.71
C GLY A 283 0.13 -12.99 -6.82
N ILE A 284 0.33 -14.26 -6.49
CA ILE A 284 1.41 -14.67 -5.56
C ILE A 284 2.78 -14.58 -6.24
N SER A 285 3.79 -14.13 -5.49
CA SER A 285 5.20 -14.22 -5.88
C SER A 285 5.60 -15.66 -6.22
N VAL A 286 6.41 -15.82 -7.27
CA VAL A 286 6.95 -17.13 -7.68
C VAL A 286 7.93 -17.72 -6.66
N PHE A 287 8.45 -16.91 -5.75
CA PHE A 287 9.27 -17.33 -4.61
C PHE A 287 8.53 -17.04 -3.32
N VAL A 288 8.47 -18.04 -2.45
CA VAL A 288 7.83 -17.97 -1.13
C VAL A 288 8.79 -18.46 -0.06
N TRP A 289 8.49 -18.16 1.21
CA TRP A 289 9.26 -18.70 2.35
C TRP A 289 8.46 -19.81 3.01
N ASP A 290 9.08 -20.96 3.23
CA ASP A 290 8.41 -22.11 3.84
C ASP A 290 9.08 -22.57 5.14
N PHE A 291 8.27 -23.06 6.06
CA PHE A 291 8.74 -23.65 7.31
C PHE A 291 7.72 -24.69 7.82
N GLY A 292 8.21 -25.65 8.59
CA GLY A 292 7.36 -26.63 9.27
C GLY A 292 7.33 -26.38 10.77
N VAL A 293 6.23 -26.72 11.43
CA VAL A 293 6.10 -26.72 12.89
C VAL A 293 6.10 -28.16 13.39
N ASP A 294 7.02 -28.46 14.30
CA ASP A 294 7.15 -29.77 14.94
C ASP A 294 6.05 -30.01 15.96
N ARG A 295 5.67 -31.28 16.09
CA ARG A 295 4.82 -31.71 17.20
C ARG A 295 5.67 -31.61 18.48
N PRO A 296 5.14 -31.04 19.59
CA PRO A 296 5.87 -31.01 20.84
C PRO A 296 6.24 -32.45 21.27
N PRO A 297 7.43 -32.67 21.87
CA PRO A 297 7.83 -34.00 22.31
C PRO A 297 6.81 -34.53 23.32
N ALA A 298 6.37 -35.78 23.14
CA ALA A 298 5.52 -36.44 24.13
C ALA A 298 6.29 -36.53 25.45
N SER A 299 5.73 -36.03 26.55
CA SER A 299 6.33 -36.18 27.87
C SER A 299 6.59 -37.68 28.14
N PRO A 300 7.77 -38.06 28.65
CA PRO A 300 8.03 -39.44 29.01
C PRO A 300 7.00 -39.84 30.06
N GLN A 301 6.20 -40.87 29.75
CA GLN A 301 5.28 -41.46 30.72
C GLN A 301 6.11 -41.91 31.92
N ALA A 302 5.83 -41.32 33.08
CA ALA A 302 6.42 -41.75 34.34
C ALA A 302 6.23 -43.27 34.45
N GLY A 303 7.36 -43.98 34.47
CA GLY A 303 7.40 -45.44 34.47
C GLY A 303 6.50 -45.99 35.56
N LYS A 304 5.69 -47.00 35.21
CA LYS A 304 5.21 -47.95 36.19
C LYS A 304 6.44 -48.59 36.84
N THR A 305 6.68 -48.24 38.11
CA THR A 305 7.60 -48.96 38.98
C THR A 305 7.15 -50.43 39.06
N PRO A 306 8.08 -51.39 38.96
CA PRO A 306 7.76 -52.83 39.02
C PRO A 306 7.14 -53.26 40.34
#